data_AF-A0A7J7KDU5-F1
#
_entry.id   AF-A0A7J7KDU5-F1
#
_cell.length_a   1.000
_cell.length_b   1.000
_cell.length_c   1.000
_cell.angle_alpha   90.00
_cell.angle_beta   90.00
_cell.angle_gamma   90.00
#
_symmetry.space_group_name_H-M   'P 1'
#
loop_
_entity.id
_entity.type
_entity.pdbx_description
1 polymer ?
#
loop_
_entity_poly.entity_id
_entity_poly.type
_entity_poly.pdbx_seq_one_letter_code
_entity_poly.pdbx_strand_id
1 'polypeptide(L)'
;MDREIKTTEMHCGGGAVRIIDSGFPKLTQPTLLGKRREVTEKHDKIRSYLLSEPRGHSDLYGVVPCDSELEEADLGVLLMHNAGMGIMCGHAIMAVARYAVDKGIVKRAHDPSGTSVNIHCPCGLVKTTVLPDNSVTFISVPSFVAISGLDLRLSSGRQVKVDIVFGGTFYALLDSTQLGIHISEEPICQLTQLGEEIKNLVNSTQKTAPSRVRRFVHLWRYANS
;
A
#
# COMPACT_ATOMS: atom_id res chain seq x y z
N MET A 1 18.79 8.14 18.93
CA MET A 1 17.34 8.00 19.16
C MET A 1 17.26 6.85 20.15
N ASP A 2 17.17 7.15 21.45
CA ASP A 2 17.30 6.15 22.52
C ASP A 2 15.96 5.48 22.81
N ARG A 3 15.43 4.81 21.79
CA ARG A 3 14.10 4.22 21.82
C ARG A 3 14.15 2.83 21.20
N GLU A 4 13.81 1.83 22.00
CA GLU A 4 13.59 0.47 21.53
C GLU A 4 12.26 0.43 20.76
N ILE A 5 12.29 -0.11 19.54
CA ILE A 5 11.09 -0.38 18.73
C ILE A 5 11.07 -1.88 18.51
N LYS A 6 10.00 -2.54 18.96
CA LYS A 6 9.80 -3.97 18.75
C LYS A 6 8.90 -4.18 17.55
N THR A 7 9.26 -5.15 16.71
CA THR A 7 8.55 -5.44 15.48
C THR A 7 8.33 -6.94 15.31
N THR A 8 7.26 -7.26 14.59
CA THR A 8 6.96 -8.59 14.09
C THR A 8 7.15 -8.56 12.58
N GLU A 9 8.02 -9.42 12.08
CA GLU A 9 8.29 -9.56 10.65
C GLU A 9 7.39 -10.66 10.07
N MET A 10 6.72 -10.35 8.96
CA MET A 10 5.86 -11.27 8.23
C MET A 10 6.12 -11.14 6.73
N HIS A 11 5.60 -12.06 5.94
CA HIS A 11 5.54 -11.90 4.49
C HIS A 11 4.25 -12.47 3.92
N CYS A 12 3.85 -11.97 2.76
CA CYS A 12 2.77 -12.55 1.96
C CYS A 12 3.21 -12.64 0.50
N GLY A 13 3.26 -13.85 -0.05
CA GLY A 13 3.75 -14.08 -1.43
C GLY A 13 5.18 -13.60 -1.68
N GLY A 14 6.02 -13.57 -0.64
CA GLY A 14 7.39 -13.03 -0.69
C GLY A 14 7.50 -11.52 -0.40
N GLY A 15 6.39 -10.77 -0.40
CA GLY A 15 6.38 -9.36 -0.01
C GLY A 15 6.57 -9.19 1.51
N ALA A 16 7.69 -8.59 1.92
CA ALA A 16 8.08 -8.44 3.32
C ALA A 16 7.32 -7.31 4.03
N VAL A 17 6.83 -7.59 5.25
CA VAL A 17 6.03 -6.70 6.08
C VAL A 17 6.59 -6.64 7.50
N ARG A 18 6.99 -5.46 7.94
CA ARG A 18 7.41 -5.15 9.30
C ARG A 18 6.26 -4.47 10.04
N ILE A 19 5.68 -5.17 11.01
CA ILE A 19 4.58 -4.64 11.84
C ILE A 19 5.15 -4.19 13.17
N ILE A 20 4.88 -2.95 13.57
CA ILE A 20 5.42 -2.38 14.81
C ILE A 20 4.55 -2.81 16.00
N ASP A 21 5.12 -3.60 16.90
CA ASP A 21 4.47 -4.05 18.13
C ASP A 21 4.45 -2.95 19.20
N SER A 22 5.56 -2.23 19.37
CA SER A 22 5.70 -1.18 20.39
C SER A 22 6.87 -0.23 20.10
N GLY A 23 6.90 0.91 20.80
CA GLY A 23 7.96 1.92 20.66
C GLY A 23 7.63 3.04 19.66
N PHE A 24 6.57 2.92 18.87
CA PHE A 24 6.11 4.03 18.03
C PHE A 24 5.53 5.19 18.88
N PRO A 25 5.73 6.47 18.52
CA PRO A 25 5.09 7.60 19.21
C PRO A 25 3.57 7.45 19.25
N LYS A 26 2.96 7.80 20.39
CA LYS A 26 1.51 7.85 20.50
C LYS A 26 1.00 8.95 19.56
N LEU A 27 0.15 8.58 18.63
CA LEU A 27 -0.49 9.51 17.70
C LEU A 27 -1.66 10.21 18.39
N THR A 28 -1.81 11.50 18.12
CA THR A 28 -2.73 12.39 18.83
C THR A 28 -3.92 12.80 17.99
N GLN A 29 -3.81 12.68 16.66
CA GLN A 29 -4.91 13.03 15.77
C GLN A 29 -6.08 12.06 15.91
N PRO A 30 -7.34 12.53 15.82
CA PRO A 30 -8.51 11.69 16.02
C PRO A 30 -8.78 10.75 14.84
N THR A 31 -8.53 11.23 13.61
CA THR A 31 -8.80 10.46 12.38
C THR A 31 -7.56 9.74 11.88
N LEU A 32 -7.73 8.61 11.18
CA LEU A 32 -6.63 7.84 10.60
C LEU A 32 -5.82 8.68 9.60
N LEU A 33 -6.48 9.50 8.78
CA LEU A 33 -5.79 10.41 7.86
C LEU A 33 -5.04 11.53 8.61
N GLY A 34 -5.58 12.01 9.73
CA GLY A 34 -4.86 12.92 10.62
C GLY A 34 -3.61 12.26 11.20
N LYS A 35 -3.73 11.03 11.68
CA LYS A 35 -2.61 10.22 12.20
C LYS A 35 -1.54 9.99 11.13
N ARG A 36 -1.94 9.68 9.89
CA ARG A 36 -1.03 9.58 8.73
C ARG A 36 -0.24 10.88 8.52
N ARG A 37 -0.94 12.02 8.51
CA ARG A 37 -0.32 13.34 8.36
C ARG A 37 0.63 13.66 9.51
N GLU A 38 0.26 13.33 10.74
CA GLU A 38 1.11 13.48 11.92
C GLU A 38 2.40 12.67 11.79
N VAL A 39 2.33 11.42 11.30
CA VAL A 39 3.52 10.61 11.03
C VAL A 39 4.42 11.27 9.99
N THR A 40 3.87 11.72 8.86
CA THR A 40 4.64 12.39 7.81
C THR A 40 5.32 13.66 8.32
N GLU A 41 4.61 14.50 9.08
CA GLU A 41 5.12 15.81 9.50
C GLU A 41 6.08 15.73 10.70
N LYS A 42 5.87 14.77 11.62
CA LYS A 42 6.58 14.74 12.91
C LYS A 42 7.45 13.50 13.13
N HIS A 43 7.16 12.39 12.45
CA HIS A 43 7.74 11.08 12.77
C HIS A 43 8.35 10.34 11.57
N ASP A 44 8.50 10.99 10.41
CA ASP A 44 9.05 10.34 9.20
C ASP A 44 10.47 9.77 9.41
N LYS A 45 11.26 10.37 10.31
CA LYS A 45 12.58 9.82 10.70
C LYS A 45 12.50 8.38 11.22
N ILE A 46 11.39 8.00 11.86
CA ILE A 46 11.18 6.64 12.36
C ILE A 46 10.93 5.69 11.18
N ARG A 47 10.16 6.12 10.18
CA ARG A 47 9.97 5.34 8.94
C ARG A 47 11.32 5.03 8.29
N SER A 48 12.13 6.05 8.03
CA SER A 48 13.46 5.84 7.44
C SER A 48 14.35 4.97 8.31
N TYR A 49 14.36 5.18 9.63
CA TYR A 49 15.12 4.33 10.56
C TYR A 49 14.72 2.84 10.49
N LEU A 50 13.44 2.54 10.30
CA LEU A 50 12.91 1.17 10.29
C LEU A 50 12.97 0.49 8.92
N LEU A 51 12.83 1.25 7.83
CA LEU A 51 12.67 0.68 6.48
C LEU A 51 13.94 0.78 5.63
N SER A 52 14.80 1.76 5.91
CA SER A 52 16.05 1.91 5.17
C SER A 52 17.15 1.00 5.73
N GLU A 53 18.17 0.77 4.90
CA GLU A 53 19.40 0.11 5.33
C GLU A 53 20.03 0.89 6.51
N PRO A 54 20.65 0.19 7.49
CA PRO A 54 20.98 -1.24 7.48
C PRO A 54 19.90 -2.15 8.11
N ARG A 55 18.78 -1.60 8.56
CA ARG A 55 17.75 -2.37 9.31
C ARG A 55 16.64 -2.92 8.43
N GLY A 56 16.40 -2.28 7.30
CA GLY A 56 15.50 -2.72 6.26
C GLY A 56 16.21 -2.77 4.91
N HIS A 57 15.42 -2.67 3.84
CA HIS A 57 15.86 -2.68 2.45
C HIS A 57 14.80 -1.98 1.59
N SER A 58 15.11 -1.70 0.32
CA SER A 58 14.24 -0.97 -0.62
C SER A 58 12.81 -1.50 -0.73
N ASP A 59 12.64 -2.80 -0.56
CA ASP A 59 11.36 -3.50 -0.74
C ASP A 59 10.61 -3.82 0.56
N LEU A 60 11.13 -3.37 1.72
CA LEU A 60 10.46 -3.61 3.00
C LEU A 60 9.26 -2.67 3.18
N TYR A 61 8.11 -3.27 3.49
CA TYR A 61 6.90 -2.54 3.82
C TYR A 61 6.72 -2.45 5.34
N GLY A 62 6.36 -1.27 5.86
CA GLY A 62 6.13 -1.02 7.28
C GLY A 62 4.66 -0.83 7.62
N VAL A 63 4.26 -1.26 8.80
CA VAL A 63 2.90 -1.06 9.34
C VAL A 63 2.97 -0.53 10.76
N VAL A 64 2.24 0.56 11.02
CA VAL A 64 1.95 1.07 12.37
C VAL A 64 0.49 0.73 12.70
N PRO A 65 0.22 -0.27 13.54
CA PRO A 65 -1.11 -0.46 14.13
C PRO A 65 -1.47 0.74 15.01
N CYS A 66 -2.73 1.18 14.96
CA CYS A 66 -3.24 2.26 15.79
C CYS A 66 -4.76 2.12 16.01
N ASP A 67 -5.31 2.95 16.88
CA ASP A 67 -6.76 3.04 17.04
C ASP A 67 -7.42 3.56 15.76
N SER A 68 -8.69 3.25 15.56
CA SER A 68 -9.52 3.71 14.45
C SER A 68 -10.67 4.58 14.97
N GLU A 69 -11.07 5.59 14.20
CA GLU A 69 -12.30 6.36 14.44
C GLU A 69 -13.57 5.65 13.93
N LEU A 70 -13.43 4.57 13.17
CA LEU A 70 -14.55 3.77 12.69
C LEU A 70 -14.91 2.71 13.74
N GLU A 71 -16.17 2.72 14.18
CA GLU A 71 -16.70 1.76 15.16
C GLU A 71 -16.66 0.31 14.66
N GLU A 72 -16.82 0.11 13.36
CA GLU A 72 -16.80 -1.21 12.71
C GLU A 72 -15.39 -1.78 12.48
N ALA A 73 -14.33 -1.04 12.80
CA ALA A 73 -12.95 -1.48 12.62
C ALA A 73 -12.38 -2.10 13.90
N ASP A 74 -11.80 -3.30 13.79
CA ASP A 74 -11.08 -3.94 14.89
C ASP A 74 -9.74 -3.23 15.18
N LEU A 75 -9.13 -2.66 14.15
CA LEU A 75 -7.90 -1.87 14.24
C LEU A 75 -7.74 -0.92 13.07
N GLY A 76 -7.04 0.19 13.30
CA GLY A 76 -6.52 1.06 12.26
C GLY A 76 -5.07 0.71 11.92
N VAL A 77 -4.67 0.96 10.68
CA VAL A 77 -3.26 0.80 10.27
C VAL A 77 -2.78 1.97 9.43
N LEU A 78 -1.56 2.40 9.70
CA LEU A 78 -0.80 3.27 8.81
C LEU A 78 0.26 2.46 8.08
N LEU A 79 0.31 2.65 6.77
CA LEU A 79 1.17 1.94 5.86
C LEU A 79 2.37 2.80 5.49
N MET A 80 3.56 2.20 5.43
CA MET A 80 4.82 2.91 5.16
C MET A 80 5.68 2.12 4.18
N HIS A 81 6.38 2.80 3.29
CA HIS A 81 7.40 2.24 2.41
C HIS A 81 8.57 3.22 2.30
N ASN A 82 9.63 2.85 1.58
CA ASN A 82 10.85 3.67 1.51
C ASN A 82 10.65 5.07 0.92
N ALA A 83 9.63 5.26 0.08
CA ALA A 83 9.32 6.57 -0.50
C ALA A 83 8.30 7.41 0.31
N GLY A 84 7.62 6.86 1.32
CA GLY A 84 6.66 7.62 2.11
C GLY A 84 5.56 6.78 2.76
N MET A 85 4.42 7.42 3.00
CA MET A 85 3.24 6.79 3.60
C MET A 85 2.30 6.22 2.53
N GLY A 86 2.05 4.92 2.58
CA GLY A 86 1.12 4.25 1.68
C GLY A 86 -0.36 4.54 1.98
N ILE A 87 -1.23 4.17 1.04
CA ILE A 87 -2.70 4.25 1.21
C ILE A 87 -3.30 2.87 1.49
N MET A 88 -3.05 1.90 0.61
CA MET A 88 -3.47 0.51 0.77
C MET A 88 -2.45 -0.40 0.11
N CYS A 89 -2.18 -1.56 0.72
CA CYS A 89 -1.35 -2.59 0.11
C CYS A 89 -1.85 -3.99 0.48
N GLY A 90 -2.36 -4.75 -0.49
CA GLY A 90 -3.03 -6.02 -0.23
C GLY A 90 -2.18 -7.04 0.54
N HIS A 91 -0.89 -7.17 0.21
CA HIS A 91 0.02 -8.09 0.90
C HIS A 91 0.20 -7.70 2.38
N ALA A 92 0.31 -6.41 2.67
CA ALA A 92 0.41 -5.90 4.03
C ALA A 92 -0.90 -6.10 4.81
N ILE A 93 -2.05 -5.90 4.17
CA ILE A 93 -3.37 -6.13 4.80
C ILE A 93 -3.56 -7.61 5.17
N MET A 94 -3.16 -8.53 4.30
CA MET A 94 -3.22 -9.96 4.61
C MET A 94 -2.30 -10.33 5.78
N ALA A 95 -1.09 -9.76 5.84
CA ALA A 95 -0.19 -9.95 6.97
C ALA A 95 -0.78 -9.37 8.27
N VAL A 96 -1.38 -8.17 8.22
CA VAL A 96 -2.01 -7.52 9.38
C VAL A 96 -3.21 -8.31 9.89
N ALA A 97 -4.05 -8.86 9.02
CA ALA A 97 -5.19 -9.68 9.42
C ALA A 97 -4.71 -10.90 10.22
N ARG A 98 -3.69 -11.60 9.71
CA ARG A 98 -3.07 -12.73 10.41
C ARG A 98 -2.42 -12.30 11.72
N TYR A 99 -1.68 -11.20 11.72
CA TYR A 99 -1.07 -10.60 12.91
C TYR A 99 -2.11 -10.30 14.00
N ALA A 100 -3.25 -9.72 13.64
CA ALA A 100 -4.29 -9.37 14.59
C ALA A 100 -4.85 -10.60 15.32
N VAL A 101 -5.02 -11.71 14.60
CA VAL A 101 -5.46 -12.98 15.19
C VAL A 101 -4.34 -13.61 16.04
N ASP A 102 -3.11 -13.64 15.54
CA ASP A 102 -1.98 -14.28 16.23
C ASP A 102 -1.58 -13.54 17.52
N LYS A 103 -1.73 -12.21 17.57
CA LYS A 103 -1.51 -11.39 18.77
C LYS A 103 -2.72 -11.33 19.70
N GLY A 104 -3.84 -11.96 19.33
CA GLY A 104 -5.07 -11.95 20.10
C GLY A 104 -5.76 -10.58 20.15
N ILE A 105 -5.44 -9.67 19.23
CA ILE A 105 -6.16 -8.39 19.04
C ILE A 105 -7.61 -8.70 18.64
N VAL A 106 -7.78 -9.66 17.73
CA VAL A 106 -9.07 -10.26 17.40
C VAL A 106 -9.07 -11.72 17.85
N LYS A 107 -10.11 -12.13 18.58
CA LYS A 107 -10.24 -13.51 19.06
C LYS A 107 -10.47 -14.46 17.88
N ARG A 108 -9.64 -15.49 17.78
CA ARG A 108 -9.80 -16.54 16.75
C ARG A 108 -11.16 -17.23 16.87
N ALA A 109 -11.89 -17.25 15.77
CA ALA A 109 -13.07 -18.09 15.58
C ALA A 109 -12.64 -19.54 15.27
N HIS A 110 -13.42 -20.51 15.73
CA HIS A 110 -13.12 -21.95 15.60
C HIS A 110 -14.06 -22.68 14.63
N ASP A 111 -14.93 -21.94 13.94
CA ASP A 111 -15.84 -22.49 12.93
C ASP A 111 -15.27 -22.33 11.51
N PRO A 112 -15.85 -23.02 10.50
CA PRO A 112 -15.32 -23.02 9.13
C PRO A 112 -15.34 -21.67 8.41
N SER A 113 -16.12 -20.68 8.88
CA SER A 113 -16.20 -19.38 8.21
C SER A 113 -14.95 -18.51 8.40
N GLY A 114 -14.10 -18.86 9.38
CA GLY A 114 -12.87 -18.14 9.69
C GLY A 114 -13.10 -16.93 10.61
N THR A 115 -12.01 -16.27 10.95
CA THR A 115 -12.01 -15.09 11.84
C THR A 115 -12.10 -13.82 11.01
N SER A 116 -13.21 -13.10 11.10
CA SER A 116 -13.36 -11.78 10.50
C SER A 116 -12.47 -10.76 11.21
N VAL A 117 -11.74 -9.96 10.44
CA VAL A 117 -10.92 -8.84 10.92
C VAL A 117 -11.16 -7.65 10.00
N ASN A 118 -11.77 -6.60 10.53
CA ASN A 118 -12.04 -5.34 9.83
C ASN A 118 -10.90 -4.35 10.08
N ILE A 119 -10.20 -3.97 9.01
CA ILE A 119 -8.99 -3.15 9.09
C ILE A 119 -9.28 -1.78 8.48
N HIS A 120 -9.18 -0.72 9.28
CA HIS A 120 -9.28 0.64 8.78
C HIS A 120 -7.94 1.09 8.18
N CYS A 121 -7.92 1.26 6.87
CA CYS A 121 -6.77 1.76 6.10
C CYS A 121 -7.01 3.20 5.64
N PRO A 122 -5.97 3.94 5.21
CA PRO A 122 -6.17 5.27 4.62
C PRO A 122 -7.12 5.31 3.41
N CYS A 123 -7.34 4.20 2.69
CA CYS A 123 -8.36 4.10 1.63
C CYS A 123 -9.79 3.90 2.15
N GLY A 124 -9.99 3.60 3.44
CA GLY A 124 -11.24 3.18 4.04
C GLY A 124 -11.18 1.79 4.69
N LEU A 125 -12.34 1.27 5.07
CA LEU A 125 -12.45 -0.05 5.69
C LEU A 125 -12.16 -1.18 4.68
N VAL A 126 -11.27 -2.09 5.06
CA VAL A 126 -11.00 -3.33 4.33
C VAL A 126 -11.43 -4.50 5.20
N LYS A 127 -12.33 -5.35 4.67
CA LYS A 127 -12.86 -6.51 5.40
C LYS A 127 -12.02 -7.72 5.06
N THR A 128 -11.46 -8.38 6.07
CA THR A 128 -10.62 -9.57 5.87
C THR A 128 -11.16 -10.76 6.66
N THR A 129 -10.80 -11.95 6.21
CA THR A 129 -11.13 -13.20 6.89
C THR A 129 -9.90 -14.07 6.95
N VAL A 130 -9.48 -14.44 8.17
CA VAL A 130 -8.41 -15.40 8.42
C VAL A 130 -9.04 -16.79 8.53
N LEU A 131 -8.79 -17.65 7.55
CA LEU A 131 -9.36 -18.99 7.47
C LEU A 131 -8.68 -19.97 8.44
N PRO A 132 -9.28 -21.14 8.74
CA PRO A 132 -8.70 -22.13 9.65
C PRO A 132 -7.32 -22.65 9.22
N ASP A 133 -7.06 -22.72 7.91
CA ASP A 133 -5.74 -23.07 7.33
C ASP A 133 -4.73 -21.91 7.38
N ASN A 134 -5.13 -20.78 7.95
CA ASN A 134 -4.42 -19.50 8.03
C ASN A 134 -4.20 -18.75 6.71
N SER A 135 -4.86 -19.16 5.63
CA SER A 135 -5.00 -18.31 4.46
C SER A 135 -5.86 -17.09 4.80
N VAL A 136 -5.67 -16.00 4.07
CA VAL A 136 -6.39 -14.75 4.29
C VAL A 136 -7.08 -14.35 2.99
N THR A 137 -8.37 -14.04 3.08
CA THR A 137 -9.11 -13.38 2.01
C THR A 137 -9.46 -11.96 2.44
N PHE A 138 -9.66 -11.07 1.47
CA PHE A 138 -10.12 -9.72 1.76
C PHE A 138 -11.03 -9.16 0.68
N ILE A 139 -11.95 -8.30 1.11
CA ILE A 139 -12.76 -7.44 0.26
C ILE A 139 -12.20 -6.03 0.39
N SER A 140 -11.58 -5.56 -0.69
CA SER A 140 -11.03 -4.22 -0.80
C SER A 140 -12.12 -3.15 -0.94
N VAL A 141 -11.70 -1.90 -1.03
CA VAL A 141 -12.55 -0.77 -1.41
C VAL A 141 -13.02 -0.90 -2.88
N PRO A 142 -14.13 -0.23 -3.27
CA PRO A 142 -14.59 -0.21 -4.66
C PRO A 142 -13.47 0.18 -5.62
N SER A 143 -13.30 -0.65 -6.66
CA SER A 143 -12.25 -0.50 -7.68
C SER A 143 -12.87 -0.09 -9.01
N PHE A 144 -12.20 0.75 -9.79
CA PHE A 144 -12.74 1.29 -11.03
C PHE A 144 -11.64 1.70 -12.02
N VAL A 145 -11.99 1.78 -13.31
CA VAL A 145 -11.13 2.34 -14.36
C VAL A 145 -11.35 3.85 -14.40
N ALA A 146 -10.29 4.63 -14.15
CA ALA A 146 -10.33 6.09 -14.14
C ALA A 146 -10.10 6.68 -15.54
N ILE A 147 -9.16 6.11 -16.30
CA ILE A 147 -8.86 6.48 -17.69
C ILE A 147 -8.58 5.18 -18.43
N SER A 148 -9.16 5.00 -19.62
CA SER A 148 -8.82 3.88 -20.48
C SER A 148 -8.09 4.33 -21.74
N GLY A 149 -7.08 3.57 -22.16
CA GLY A 149 -6.38 3.76 -23.42
C GLY A 149 -5.51 5.02 -23.52
N LEU A 150 -4.91 5.47 -22.41
CA LEU A 150 -4.02 6.63 -22.40
C LEU A 150 -2.77 6.36 -23.25
N ASP A 151 -2.61 7.13 -24.32
CA ASP A 151 -1.44 7.06 -25.19
C ASP A 151 -0.20 7.64 -24.51
N LEU A 152 0.88 6.86 -24.49
CA LEU A 152 2.20 7.26 -24.02
C LEU A 152 3.24 6.98 -25.11
N ARG A 153 4.27 7.83 -25.17
CA ARG A 153 5.43 7.62 -26.02
C ARG A 153 6.66 7.41 -25.14
N LEU A 154 7.22 6.21 -25.18
CA LEU A 154 8.44 5.85 -24.46
C LEU A 154 9.66 6.55 -25.08
N SER A 155 10.73 6.65 -24.31
CA SER A 155 12.05 7.17 -24.71
C SER A 155 12.64 6.40 -25.89
N SER A 156 12.30 5.11 -26.01
CA SER A 156 12.63 4.27 -27.18
C SER A 156 11.91 4.70 -28.47
N GLY A 157 10.95 5.62 -28.38
CA GLY A 157 10.11 6.08 -29.49
C GLY A 157 8.85 5.24 -29.70
N ARG A 158 8.72 4.09 -29.02
CA ARG A 158 7.55 3.21 -29.07
C ARG A 158 6.32 3.89 -28.46
N GLN A 159 5.17 3.74 -29.11
CA GLN A 159 3.88 4.15 -28.58
C GLN A 159 3.21 2.98 -27.87
N VAL A 160 2.64 3.24 -26.69
CA VAL A 160 1.92 2.26 -25.89
C VAL A 160 0.66 2.88 -25.32
N LYS A 161 -0.34 2.05 -25.03
CA LYS A 161 -1.56 2.43 -24.33
C LYS A 161 -1.55 1.86 -22.93
N VAL A 162 -1.94 2.68 -21.97
CA VAL A 162 -2.13 2.27 -20.57
C VAL A 162 -3.52 2.62 -20.07
N ASP A 163 -4.06 1.78 -19.20
CA ASP A 163 -5.25 2.09 -18.43
C ASP A 163 -4.85 2.60 -17.05
N ILE A 164 -5.49 3.67 -16.58
CA ILE A 164 -5.37 4.12 -15.21
C ILE A 164 -6.51 3.53 -14.41
N VAL A 165 -6.17 2.72 -13.42
CA VAL A 165 -7.15 2.04 -12.56
C VAL A 165 -6.92 2.40 -11.11
N PHE A 166 -8.00 2.36 -10.33
CA PHE A 166 -7.97 2.47 -8.89
C PHE A 166 -8.39 1.14 -8.26
N GLY A 167 -7.55 0.60 -7.38
CA GLY A 167 -7.80 -0.63 -6.63
C GLY A 167 -7.50 -0.50 -5.14
N GLY A 168 -7.67 0.70 -4.57
CA GLY A 168 -7.17 1.10 -3.25
C GLY A 168 -5.89 1.95 -3.30
N THR A 169 -5.19 1.90 -4.43
CA THR A 169 -4.25 2.93 -4.91
C THR A 169 -4.35 3.01 -6.43
N PHE A 170 -3.74 4.02 -7.04
CA PHE A 170 -3.72 4.18 -8.51
C PHE A 170 -2.59 3.37 -9.14
N TYR A 171 -2.92 2.71 -10.24
CA TYR A 171 -1.98 1.96 -11.08
C TYR A 171 -2.12 2.38 -12.54
N ALA A 172 -0.99 2.40 -13.25
CA ALA A 172 -0.98 2.37 -14.71
C ALA A 172 -0.81 0.92 -15.16
N LEU A 173 -1.83 0.36 -15.81
CA LEU A 173 -1.80 -0.99 -16.35
C LEU A 173 -1.39 -0.94 -17.82
N LEU A 174 -0.33 -1.65 -18.14
CA LEU A 174 0.17 -1.84 -19.50
C LEU A 174 0.16 -3.33 -19.83
N ASP A 175 -0.42 -3.69 -20.97
CA ASP A 175 -0.27 -5.02 -21.54
C ASP A 175 1.16 -5.20 -22.07
N SER A 176 1.90 -6.17 -21.49
CA SER A 176 3.30 -6.45 -21.83
C SER A 176 3.48 -6.89 -23.28
N THR A 177 2.44 -7.41 -23.93
CA THR A 177 2.50 -7.79 -25.36
C THR A 177 2.73 -6.59 -26.27
N GLN A 178 2.33 -5.38 -25.87
CA GLN A 178 2.65 -4.14 -26.58
C GLN A 178 4.16 -3.86 -26.62
N LEU A 179 4.91 -4.47 -25.69
CA LEU A 179 6.35 -4.35 -25.60
C LEU A 179 7.10 -5.57 -26.14
N GLY A 180 6.39 -6.68 -26.37
CA GLY A 180 6.99 -7.96 -26.74
C GLY A 180 7.85 -8.57 -25.63
N ILE A 181 7.53 -8.29 -24.35
CA ILE A 181 8.27 -8.80 -23.19
C ILE A 181 7.46 -9.84 -22.42
N HIS A 182 8.18 -10.80 -21.81
CA HIS A 182 7.59 -11.80 -20.93
C HIS A 182 8.03 -11.54 -19.49
N ILE A 183 7.10 -11.12 -18.63
CA ILE A 183 7.40 -10.65 -17.26
C ILE A 183 8.20 -11.67 -16.43
N SER A 184 7.99 -12.97 -16.64
CA SER A 184 8.71 -14.04 -15.94
C SER A 184 10.14 -14.29 -16.43
N GLU A 185 10.51 -13.73 -17.57
CA GLU A 185 11.78 -14.01 -18.26
C GLU A 185 12.71 -12.78 -18.27
N GLU A 186 12.14 -11.57 -18.15
CA GLU A 186 12.92 -10.34 -18.16
C GLU A 186 13.67 -10.10 -16.84
N PRO A 187 14.88 -9.51 -16.89
CA PRO A 187 15.57 -9.04 -15.70
C PRO A 187 14.73 -8.01 -14.93
N ILE A 188 14.62 -8.20 -13.61
CA ILE A 188 13.85 -7.30 -12.72
C ILE A 188 14.26 -5.84 -12.90
N CYS A 189 15.56 -5.55 -13.04
CA CYS A 189 16.05 -4.19 -13.23
C CYS A 189 15.48 -3.51 -14.48
N GLN A 190 15.28 -4.25 -15.57
CA GLN A 190 14.68 -3.72 -16.80
C GLN A 190 13.20 -3.42 -16.61
N LEU A 191 12.47 -4.34 -15.95
CA LEU A 191 11.06 -4.14 -15.61
C LEU A 191 10.87 -2.94 -14.67
N THR A 192 11.76 -2.75 -13.69
CA THR A 192 11.75 -1.60 -12.78
C THR A 192 11.97 -0.30 -13.54
N GLN A 193 12.99 -0.22 -14.40
CA GLN A 193 13.29 0.99 -15.19
C GLN A 193 12.12 1.37 -16.10
N LEU A 194 11.54 0.39 -16.80
CA LEU A 194 10.37 0.59 -17.64
C LEU A 194 9.15 1.06 -16.82
N GLY A 195 8.91 0.45 -15.66
CA GLY A 195 7.84 0.85 -14.75
C GLY A 195 8.01 2.29 -14.25
N GLU A 196 9.24 2.70 -13.93
CA GLU A 196 9.55 4.08 -13.54
C GLU A 196 9.36 5.07 -14.68
N GLU A 197 9.79 4.73 -15.89
CA GLU A 197 9.58 5.54 -17.09
C GLU A 197 8.09 5.77 -17.34
N ILE A 198 7.29 4.69 -17.38
CA ILE A 198 5.83 4.77 -17.58
C ILE A 198 5.19 5.62 -16.49
N LYS A 199 5.53 5.38 -15.21
CA LYS A 199 5.03 6.16 -14.08
C LYS A 199 5.32 7.66 -14.26
N ASN A 200 6.54 7.99 -14.64
CA ASN A 200 6.96 9.38 -14.84
C ASN A 200 6.23 10.04 -16.03
N LEU A 201 6.05 9.31 -17.13
CA LEU A 201 5.29 9.78 -18.29
C LEU A 201 3.84 10.07 -17.90
N VAL A 202 3.15 9.14 -17.23
CA VAL A 202 1.77 9.35 -16.78
C VAL A 202 1.67 10.58 -15.85
N ASN A 203 2.59 10.69 -14.89
CA ASN A 203 2.65 11.84 -13.97
C ASN A 203 2.83 13.17 -14.71
N SER A 204 3.57 13.18 -15.81
CA SER A 204 3.80 14.38 -16.62
C SER A 204 2.57 14.74 -17.47
N THR A 205 1.94 13.75 -18.11
CA THR A 205 0.74 13.93 -18.95
C THR A 205 -0.46 14.42 -18.14
N GLN A 206 -0.57 14.04 -16.87
CA GLN A 206 -1.65 14.51 -16.00
C GLN A 206 -1.50 15.98 -15.57
N LYS A 207 -0.28 16.53 -15.51
CA LYS A 207 -0.07 17.97 -15.19
C LYS A 207 -0.67 18.87 -16.27
N THR A 208 -0.87 18.35 -17.48
CA THR A 208 -1.40 19.06 -18.65
C THR A 208 -2.88 18.75 -18.96
N ALA A 209 -3.56 17.91 -18.17
CA ALA A 209 -4.92 17.45 -18.46
C ALA A 209 -6.03 18.48 -18.11
N PRO A 210 -7.15 18.54 -18.89
CA PRO A 210 -8.27 19.45 -18.65
C PRO A 210 -8.93 19.31 -17.27
N SER A 211 -9.61 20.37 -16.80
CA SER A 211 -10.13 20.56 -15.44
C SER A 211 -11.00 19.43 -14.86
N ARG A 212 -11.69 18.63 -15.70
CA ARG A 212 -12.45 17.44 -15.29
C ARG A 212 -11.60 16.33 -14.68
N VAL A 213 -10.28 16.31 -14.91
CA VAL A 213 -9.32 15.34 -14.37
C VAL A 213 -8.67 15.83 -13.05
N ARG A 214 -8.87 17.10 -12.64
CA ARG A 214 -8.18 17.67 -11.46
C ARG A 214 -8.58 17.05 -10.12
N ARG A 215 -9.80 16.50 -9.97
CA ARG A 215 -10.16 15.71 -8.77
C ARG A 215 -9.33 14.43 -8.65
N PHE A 216 -8.91 13.85 -9.77
CA PHE A 216 -8.04 12.66 -9.83
C PHE A 216 -6.58 12.99 -9.55
N VAL A 217 -6.07 14.12 -10.06
CA VAL A 217 -4.70 14.58 -9.75
C VAL A 217 -4.49 14.79 -8.25
N HIS A 218 -5.54 15.20 -7.51
CA HIS A 218 -5.44 15.38 -6.07
C HIS A 218 -5.36 14.04 -5.30
N LEU A 219 -6.12 13.02 -5.71
CA LEU A 219 -6.07 11.67 -5.13
C LEU A 219 -4.80 10.92 -5.54
N TRP A 220 -4.36 11.09 -6.79
CA TRP A 220 -3.11 10.54 -7.32
C TRP A 220 -1.89 11.13 -6.61
N ARG A 221 -1.85 12.47 -6.42
CA ARG A 221 -0.79 13.13 -5.64
C ARG A 221 -0.78 12.64 -4.21
N TYR A 222 -1.95 12.46 -3.58
CA TYR A 222 -2.05 11.93 -2.21
C TYR A 222 -1.53 10.49 -2.08
N ALA A 223 -1.63 9.70 -3.16
CA ALA A 223 -1.13 8.32 -3.25
C ALA A 223 0.37 8.21 -3.57
N ASN A 224 0.97 9.28 -4.12
CA ASN A 224 2.36 9.30 -4.59
C ASN A 224 3.23 10.37 -3.91
N SER A 225 2.74 10.99 -2.83
CA SER A 225 3.46 11.89 -1.92
C SER A 225 3.68 11.22 -0.58
#